data_AF-A0A2E4J6V0-F1
#
_entry.id   AF-A0A2E4J6V0-F1
#
_cell.length_a   1.000
_cell.length_b   1.000
_cell.length_c   1.000
_cell.angle_alpha   90.00
_cell.angle_beta   90.00
_cell.angle_gamma   90.00
#
_symmetry.space_group_name_H-M   'P 1'
#
loop_
_entity.id
_entity.type
_entity.pdbx_description
1 polymer ?
#
loop_
_entity_poly.entity_id
_entity_poly.type
_entity_poly.pdbx_seq_one_letter_code
_entity_poly.pdbx_strand_id
1 'polypeptide(L)' 'MGLKISFINYKGGVGKVLLIVNTAASLAELGKEVLLSDLDTQSNASIRLLPLDLWNKINDFGKG' A
#
# COMPACT_ATOMS: atom_id res chain seq x y z
N MET A 1 -15.47 -7.37 -11.96
CA MET A 1 -14.45 -8.45 -11.86
C MET A 1 -13.09 -7.79 -12.00
N GLY A 2 -12.14 -7.99 -11.09
CA GLY A 2 -10.82 -7.33 -11.11
C GLY A 2 -9.66 -8.35 -11.08
N LEU A 3 -8.52 -7.97 -11.63
CA LEU A 3 -7.28 -8.76 -11.55
C LEU A 3 -6.64 -8.58 -10.17
N LYS A 4 -6.21 -9.69 -9.54
CA LYS A 4 -5.54 -9.68 -8.24
C LYS A 4 -4.06 -9.96 -8.43
N ILE A 5 -3.21 -9.05 -7.97
CA ILE A 5 -1.74 -9.14 -8.07
C ILE A 5 -1.15 -8.99 -6.67
N SER A 6 -0.33 -9.96 -6.24
CA SER A 6 0.32 -9.94 -4.93
C SER A 6 1.84 -9.83 -5.09
N PHE A 7 2.46 -8.90 -4.37
CA PHE A 7 3.90 -8.69 -4.38
C PHE A 7 4.52 -9.30 -3.12
N ILE A 8 5.18 -10.46 -3.25
CA ILE A 8 5.70 -11.25 -2.14
C ILE A 8 7.19 -11.49 -2.33
N ASN A 9 7.97 -11.35 -1.25
CA ASN A 9 9.37 -11.76 -1.19
C ASN A 9 9.72 -12.01 0.28
N TYR A 10 10.62 -12.94 0.57
CA TYR A 10 11.05 -13.28 1.94
C TYR A 10 12.08 -12.33 2.53
N LYS A 11 12.69 -11.46 1.70
CA LYS A 11 13.68 -10.47 2.16
C LYS A 11 13.05 -9.09 2.36
N GLY A 12 13.38 -8.44 3.48
CA GLY A 12 13.07 -7.03 3.75
C GLY A 12 14.00 -6.08 2.99
N GLY A 13 13.58 -4.83 2.77
CA GLY A 13 14.45 -3.79 2.17
C GLY A 13 14.72 -3.93 0.66
N VAL A 14 14.07 -4.85 -0.05
CA VAL A 14 14.26 -5.07 -1.50
C VAL A 14 13.42 -4.14 -2.40
N GLY A 15 12.79 -3.10 -1.84
CA GLY A 15 11.99 -2.15 -2.61
C GLY A 15 10.58 -2.60 -2.98
N LYS A 16 10.06 -3.69 -2.40
CA LYS A 16 8.67 -4.19 -2.64
C LYS A 16 7.61 -3.09 -2.60
N VAL A 17 7.59 -2.32 -1.51
CA VAL A 17 6.58 -1.28 -1.28
C VAL A 17 6.66 -0.18 -2.32
N LEU A 18 7.89 0.22 -2.68
CA LEU A 18 8.11 1.23 -3.72
C LEU A 18 7.59 0.72 -5.08
N LEU A 19 7.84 -0.54 -5.40
CA LEU A 19 7.34 -1.17 -6.63
C LEU A 19 5.80 -1.25 -6.65
N ILE A 20 5.19 -1.67 -5.54
CA ILE A 20 3.73 -1.75 -5.39
C ILE A 20 3.08 -0.38 -5.63
N VAL A 21 3.57 0.66 -4.96
CA VAL A 21 3.02 2.02 -5.05
C VAL A 21 3.14 2.57 -6.48
N ASN A 22 4.31 2.46 -7.11
CA ASN A 22 4.50 2.95 -8.48
C ASN A 22 3.69 2.16 -9.51
N THR A 23 3.55 0.84 -9.33
CA THR A 23 2.72 0.01 -10.21
C THR A 23 1.25 0.42 -10.09
N ALA A 24 0.76 0.64 -8.87
CA ALA A 24 -0.60 1.11 -8.64
C ALA A 24 -0.84 2.49 -9.25
N ALA A 25 0.09 3.43 -9.07
CA ALA A 25 0.01 4.77 -9.66
C ALA A 25 -0.01 4.71 -11.20
N SER A 26 0.89 3.94 -11.81
CA SER A 26 0.95 3.78 -13.27
C SER A 26 -0.34 3.15 -13.84
N LEU A 27 -0.92 2.16 -13.14
CA LEU A 27 -2.21 1.58 -13.54
C LEU A 27 -3.35 2.61 -13.43
N ALA A 28 -3.35 3.44 -12.39
CA ALA A 28 -4.32 4.52 -12.22
C ALA A 28 -4.18 5.59 -13.32
N GLU A 29 -2.96 5.98 -13.69
CA GLU A 29 -2.68 6.89 -14.80
C GLU A 29 -3.17 6.34 -16.16
N LEU A 30 -3.13 5.02 -16.33
CA LEU A 30 -3.72 4.32 -17.49
C LEU A 30 -5.25 4.20 -17.42
N GLY A 31 -5.91 4.87 -16.46
CA GLY A 31 -7.36 4.90 -16.30
C GLY A 31 -7.94 3.62 -15.69
N LYS A 32 -7.15 2.82 -14.98
CA LYS A 32 -7.65 1.64 -14.26
C LYS A 32 -8.08 2.01 -12.84
N GLU A 33 -9.19 1.43 -12.40
CA GLU A 33 -9.56 1.46 -10.99
C GLU A 33 -8.64 0.49 -10.22
N VAL A 34 -7.89 1.03 -9.27
CA VAL A 34 -6.90 0.26 -8.50
C VAL A 34 -7.24 0.32 -7.02
N LEU A 35 -7.30 -0.86 -6.40
CA LEU A 35 -7.37 -1.02 -4.96
C LEU A 35 -6.04 -1.59 -4.45
N LEU A 36 -5.39 -0.87 -3.54
CA LEU A 36 -4.18 -1.35 -2.86
C LEU A 36 -4.58 -1.79 -1.45
N SER A 37 -4.32 -3.06 -1.14
CA SER A 37 -4.50 -3.61 0.20
C SER A 37 -3.14 -3.88 0.83
N ASP A 38 -2.85 -3.18 1.92
CA ASP A 38 -1.62 -3.35 2.70
C ASP A 38 -1.84 -4.43 3.76
N LEU A 39 -1.18 -5.57 3.58
CA LEU A 39 -1.26 -6.73 4.47
C LEU A 39 0.06 -6.95 5.23
N ASP A 40 0.98 -5.99 5.17
CA ASP A 40 2.24 -6.03 5.92
C ASP A 40 2.01 -5.47 7.34
N THR A 41 2.47 -6.19 8.36
CA THR A 41 2.36 -5.74 9.77
C THR A 41 3.10 -4.43 10.03
N GLN A 42 4.06 -4.07 9.19
CA GLN A 42 4.76 -2.78 9.26
C GLN A 42 4.02 -1.64 8.56
N SER A 43 2.93 -1.93 7.83
CA SER A 43 2.06 -0.95 7.17
C SER A 43 2.79 0.08 6.30
N ASN A 44 3.89 -0.34 5.68
CA ASN A 44 4.80 0.52 4.95
C ASN A 44 4.17 1.17 3.70
N ALA A 45 3.15 0.55 3.10
CA ALA A 45 2.46 1.10 1.94
C ALA A 45 1.41 2.12 2.39
N SER A 46 0.68 1.82 3.47
CA SER A 46 -0.33 2.69 4.06
C SER A 46 0.28 4.02 4.52
N ILE A 47 1.40 3.99 5.24
CA ILE A 47 2.11 5.19 5.71
C ILE A 47 2.58 6.07 4.54
N ARG A 48 2.96 5.46 3.40
CA ARG A 48 3.42 6.21 2.22
C ARG A 48 2.30 6.88 1.44
N LEU A 49 1.10 6.32 1.48
CA LEU A 49 -0.03 6.75 0.64
C LEU A 49 -1.03 7.64 1.38
N LEU A 50 -1.18 7.44 2.69
CA LEU A 50 -2.13 8.20 3.49
C LEU A 50 -1.51 9.49 4.02
N PRO A 51 -2.27 10.61 4.06
CA PRO A 51 -1.86 11.79 4.80
C PRO A 51 -1.57 11.45 6.27
N LEU A 52 -0.52 12.07 6.84
CA LEU A 52 -0.08 11.77 8.20
C LEU A 52 -1.19 11.98 9.25
N ASP A 53 -2.01 13.03 9.10
CA ASP A 53 -3.12 13.30 10.01
C ASP A 53 -4.18 12.20 9.97
N LEU A 54 -4.46 11.66 8.78
CA LEU A 54 -5.39 10.55 8.61
C LEU A 54 -4.80 9.26 9.20
N TRP A 55 -3.52 9.01 8.94
CA TRP A 55 -2.80 7.87 9.50
C TRP A 55 -2.83 7.89 11.03
N ASN A 56 -2.48 9.03 11.65
CA ASN A 56 -2.50 9.19 13.10
C ASN A 56 -3.93 9.03 13.65
N LYS A 57 -4.93 9.63 13.00
CA LYS A 57 -6.34 9.46 13.41
C LYS A 57 -6.80 8.00 13.39
N ILE A 58 -6.33 7.17 12.44
CA ILE A 58 -6.68 5.75 12.38
C ILE A 58 -5.97 4.96 13.49
N ASN A 59 -4.73 5.32 13.82
CA ASN A 59 -3.88 4.56 14.75
C ASN A 59 -3.93 5.03 16.22
N ASP A 60 -4.34 6.27 16.49
CA ASP A 60 -4.43 6.84 17.85
C ASP A 60 -5.50 6.16 18.72
N PHE A 61 -6.40 5.37 18.13
CA PHE A 61 -7.44 4.67 18.88
C PHE A 61 -6.99 3.37 19.56
N GLY A 62 -5.71 3.00 19.51
CA GLY A 62 -5.18 1.86 20.28
C GLY A 62 -5.91 0.53 20.04
N LYS A 63 -6.47 0.34 18.84
CA LYS A 63 -7.11 -0.90 18.38
C LYS A 63 -6.59 -1.30 16.99
N GLY A 64 -5.27 -1.29 16.83
CA GLY A 64 -4.57 -2.05 15.80
C GLY A 64 -4.28 -3.45 16.30
#